data_AF-D3TD26-F1
#
_entry.id   AF-D3TD26-F1
#
_cell.length_a   1.000
_cell.length_b   1.000
_cell.length_c   1.000
_cell.angle_alpha   90.00
_cell.angle_beta   90.00
_cell.angle_gamma   90.00
#
_symmetry.space_group_name_H-M   'P 1'
#
loop_
_entity.id
_entity.type
_entity.pdbx_description
1 polymer ?
#
loop_
_entity_poly.entity_id
_entity_poly.type
_entity_poly.pdbx_seq_one_letter_code
_entity_poly.pdbx_strand_id
1 'polypeptide(L)'
;MGRKYSVSEATYVDRIYVPYVLIPLWQIRLKERYGIEVDRDIVRILVEARYSRSTWKWHRAIKRVSEELRKRGISAAHASQLAHKLVNAVASL
;
A
#
# COMPACT_ATOMS: atom_id res chain seq x y z
N MET A 1 25.54 40.64 1.70
CA MET A 1 25.59 39.16 1.58
C MET A 1 24.65 38.54 2.60
N GLY A 2 23.41 38.22 2.22
CA GLY A 2 22.46 37.57 3.11
C GLY A 2 22.67 36.05 3.08
N ARG A 3 23.01 35.44 4.22
CA ARG A 3 23.02 33.98 4.35
C ARG A 3 21.58 33.48 4.20
N LYS A 4 21.30 32.78 3.11
CA LYS A 4 20.06 32.03 2.94
C LYS A 4 20.15 30.80 3.85
N TYR A 5 19.43 30.82 4.96
CA TYR A 5 19.21 29.60 5.73
C TYR A 5 18.33 28.68 4.89
N SER A 6 18.91 27.61 4.33
CA SER A 6 18.14 26.49 3.83
C SER A 6 17.54 25.80 5.05
N VAL A 7 16.25 26.06 5.31
CA VAL A 7 15.47 25.25 6.24
C VAL A 7 15.53 23.84 5.66
N SER A 8 16.24 22.94 6.34
CA SER A 8 16.19 21.52 6.02
C SER A 8 14.72 21.13 6.07
N GLU A 9 14.15 20.82 4.90
CA GLU A 9 12.80 20.27 4.79
C GLU A 9 12.75 19.02 5.66
N ALA A 10 12.29 19.19 6.90
CA ALA A 10 11.81 18.11 7.71
C ALA A 10 10.72 17.45 6.88
N THR A 11 11.06 16.35 6.24
CA THR A 11 10.13 15.56 5.45
C THR A 11 9.10 15.06 6.46
N TYR A 12 7.97 15.77 6.59
CA TYR A 12 6.82 15.31 7.35
C TYR A 12 6.33 14.06 6.62
N VAL A 13 6.91 12.92 6.95
CA VAL A 13 6.39 11.62 6.56
C VAL A 13 5.11 11.50 7.34
N ASP A 14 4.00 11.88 6.71
CA ASP A 14 2.64 11.67 7.17
C ASP A 14 2.43 10.15 7.31
N ARG A 15 2.95 9.61 8.42
CA ARG A 15 2.88 8.20 8.77
C ARG A 15 1.48 7.96 9.27
N ILE A 16 0.61 7.57 8.35
CA ILE A 16 -0.71 7.08 8.68
C ILE A 16 -0.52 5.89 9.61
N TYR A 17 -0.92 6.07 10.87
CA TYR A 17 -0.92 4.98 11.83
C TYR A 17 -1.98 3.97 11.40
N VAL A 18 -1.55 2.77 11.02
CA VAL A 18 -2.42 1.63 10.77
C VAL A 18 -2.42 0.76 12.02
N PRO A 19 -3.53 0.70 12.79
CA PRO A 19 -3.63 -0.19 13.92
C PRO A 19 -3.32 -1.63 13.53
N TYR A 20 -2.52 -2.33 14.33
CA TYR A 20 -2.07 -3.69 13.99
C TYR A 20 -3.22 -4.68 13.79
N VAL A 21 -4.35 -4.45 14.47
CA VAL A 21 -5.58 -5.25 14.41
C VAL A 21 -6.23 -5.18 13.01
N LEU A 22 -6.01 -4.11 12.26
CA LEU A 22 -6.60 -3.98 10.92
C LEU A 22 -5.99 -4.98 9.94
N ILE A 23 -4.71 -5.34 10.09
CA ILE A 23 -4.04 -6.26 9.18
C ILE A 23 -4.77 -7.63 9.10
N PRO A 24 -4.95 -8.38 10.21
CA PRO A 24 -5.64 -9.67 10.15
C PRO A 24 -7.11 -9.51 9.71
N LEU A 25 -7.78 -8.43 10.11
CA LEU A 25 -9.16 -8.16 9.67
C LEU A 25 -9.26 -8.00 8.15
N TRP A 26 -8.33 -7.27 7.54
CA TRP A 26 -8.30 -7.10 6.09
C TRP A 26 -7.88 -8.37 5.36
N GLN A 27 -7.00 -9.19 5.92
CA GLN A 27 -6.68 -10.51 5.38
C GLN A 27 -7.93 -11.40 5.33
N ILE A 28 -8.71 -11.45 6.41
CA ILE A 28 -9.98 -12.19 6.48
C ILE A 28 -10.95 -11.68 5.42
N ARG A 29 -11.18 -10.35 5.34
CA ARG A 29 -12.10 -9.76 4.36
C ARG A 29 -11.71 -10.03 2.91
N LEU A 30 -10.42 -9.93 2.59
CA LEU A 30 -9.93 -10.20 1.23
C LEU A 30 -10.09 -11.68 0.86
N LYS A 31 -9.85 -12.57 1.82
CA LYS A 31 -10.09 -14.01 1.65
C LYS A 31 -11.57 -14.32 1.47
N GLU A 32 -12.45 -13.78 2.31
CA GLU A 32 -13.90 -14.04 2.26
C GLU A 32 -14.56 -13.48 1.01
N ARG A 33 -14.22 -12.24 0.62
CA ARG A 33 -14.92 -11.54 -0.47
C ARG A 33 -14.35 -11.86 -1.84
N TYR A 34 -13.05 -12.16 -1.93
CA TYR A 34 -12.36 -12.33 -3.21
C TYR A 34 -11.62 -13.67 -3.34
N GLY A 35 -11.57 -14.50 -2.29
CA GLY A 35 -10.81 -15.75 -2.29
C GLY A 35 -9.30 -15.55 -2.34
N ILE A 36 -8.80 -14.34 -1.98
CA ILE A 36 -7.37 -14.00 -2.12
C ILE A 36 -6.70 -14.05 -0.75
N GLU A 37 -5.72 -14.94 -0.61
CA GLU A 37 -4.79 -14.93 0.51
C GLU A 37 -3.65 -13.94 0.25
N VAL A 38 -3.44 -13.02 1.18
CA VAL A 38 -2.50 -11.91 1.02
C VAL A 38 -1.59 -11.83 2.23
N ASP A 39 -0.29 -11.73 1.97
CA ASP A 39 0.71 -11.56 3.03
C ASP A 39 0.53 -10.26 3.81
N ARG A 40 0.89 -10.32 5.09
CA ARG A 40 0.81 -9.21 6.04
C ARG A 40 1.46 -7.91 5.52
N ASP A 41 2.61 -8.00 4.87
CA ASP A 41 3.32 -6.82 4.36
C ASP A 41 2.55 -6.14 3.22
N ILE A 42 1.93 -6.93 2.35
CA ILE A 42 1.12 -6.43 1.25
C ILE A 42 -0.16 -5.80 1.82
N VAL A 43 -0.82 -6.46 2.78
CA VAL A 43 -2.02 -5.90 3.43
C VAL A 43 -1.71 -4.58 4.12
N ARG A 44 -0.57 -4.45 4.81
CA ARG A 44 -0.15 -3.18 5.41
C ARG A 44 -0.11 -2.04 4.39
N ILE A 45 0.48 -2.29 3.21
CA ILE A 45 0.57 -1.29 2.12
C ILE A 45 -0.83 -0.90 1.62
N LEU A 46 -1.72 -1.88 1.46
CA LEU A 46 -3.10 -1.64 1.02
C LEU A 46 -3.89 -0.80 2.02
N VAL A 47 -3.77 -1.11 3.31
CA VAL A 47 -4.48 -0.40 4.37
C VAL A 47 -3.95 1.03 4.53
N GLU A 48 -2.63 1.22 4.50
CA GLU A 48 -2.01 2.56 4.45
C GLU A 48 -2.60 3.41 3.32
N ALA A 49 -2.72 2.84 2.11
CA ALA A 49 -3.27 3.52 0.96
C ALA A 49 -4.73 3.91 1.17
N ARG A 50 -5.56 3.01 1.70
CA ARG A 50 -7.00 3.23 1.96
C ARG A 50 -7.24 4.42 2.88
N TYR A 51 -6.52 4.50 3.99
CA TYR A 51 -6.71 5.58 4.97
C TYR A 51 -6.07 6.90 4.54
N SER A 52 -5.19 6.87 3.53
CA SER A 52 -4.51 8.05 3.04
C SER A 52 -5.34 8.99 2.17
N ARG A 53 -6.43 8.48 1.59
CA ARG A 53 -7.36 9.21 0.69
C ARG A 53 -6.69 10.03 -0.43
N SER A 54 -5.50 9.62 -0.90
CA SER A 54 -4.74 10.33 -1.94
C SER A 54 -4.52 9.46 -3.18
N THR A 55 -4.97 9.92 -4.35
CA THR A 55 -4.80 9.26 -5.65
C THR A 55 -3.33 8.91 -5.95
N TRP A 56 -2.41 9.79 -5.57
CA TRP A 56 -0.98 9.52 -5.72
C TRP A 56 -0.49 8.38 -4.82
N LYS A 57 -0.96 8.33 -3.57
CA LYS A 57 -0.64 7.24 -2.64
C LYS A 57 -1.24 5.90 -3.10
N TRP A 58 -2.38 5.91 -3.80
CA TRP A 58 -2.93 4.73 -4.48
C TRP A 58 -2.02 4.20 -5.60
N HIS A 59 -1.55 5.07 -6.50
CA HIS A 59 -0.59 4.65 -7.54
C HIS A 59 0.72 4.10 -6.94
N ARG A 60 1.23 4.72 -5.87
CA ARG A 60 2.40 4.19 -5.16
C ARG A 60 2.12 2.84 -4.49
N ALA A 61 0.92 2.62 -3.96
CA ALA A 61 0.55 1.35 -3.37
C ALA A 61 0.58 0.22 -4.41
N ILE A 62 0.04 0.45 -5.61
CA ILE A 62 0.11 -0.52 -6.72
C ILE A 62 1.56 -0.90 -7.02
N LYS A 63 2.45 0.10 -7.14
CA LYS A 63 3.88 -0.15 -7.39
C LYS A 63 4.53 -0.96 -6.26
N ARG A 64 4.30 -0.58 -5.00
CA ARG A 64 4.86 -1.27 -3.82
C ARG A 64 4.35 -2.71 -3.70
N VAL A 65 3.06 -2.94 -3.92
CA VAL A 65 2.47 -4.28 -3.89
C VAL A 65 3.04 -5.15 -5.01
N SER A 66 3.14 -4.61 -6.24
CA SER A 66 3.75 -5.33 -7.36
C SER A 66 5.19 -5.73 -7.08
N GLU A 67 5.97 -4.85 -6.45
CA GLU A 67 7.36 -5.14 -6.06
C GLU A 67 7.44 -6.24 -4.99
N GLU A 68 6.57 -6.20 -3.99
CA GLU A 68 6.48 -7.26 -2.97
C GLU A 68 6.07 -8.61 -3.57
N LEU A 69 5.15 -8.63 -4.52
CA LEU A 69 4.74 -9.85 -5.24
C LEU A 69 5.90 -10.39 -6.09
N ARG A 70 6.67 -9.53 -6.75
CA ARG A 70 7.85 -9.94 -7.54
C ARG A 70 8.94 -10.55 -6.67
N LYS A 71 9.21 -10.00 -5.48
CA LYS A 71 10.16 -10.59 -4.52
C LYS A 71 9.80 -12.02 -4.13
N ARG A 72 8.52 -12.39 -4.25
CA ARG A 72 7.98 -13.72 -3.95
C ARG A 72 7.93 -14.64 -5.17
N GLY A 73 8.57 -14.26 -6.28
CA GLY A 73 8.69 -15.08 -7.49
C GLY A 73 7.56 -14.93 -8.50
N ILE A 74 6.61 -14.01 -8.28
CA ILE A 74 5.54 -13.74 -9.26
C ILE A 74 6.12 -12.95 -10.42
N SER A 75 5.79 -13.35 -11.66
CA SER A 75 6.24 -12.65 -12.87
C SER A 75 5.78 -11.19 -12.87
N ALA A 76 6.56 -10.30 -13.50
CA ALA A 76 6.28 -8.86 -13.47
C ALA A 76 4.88 -8.49 -14.00
N ALA A 77 4.43 -9.17 -15.07
CA ALA A 77 3.11 -8.95 -15.65
C ALA A 77 1.99 -9.37 -14.68
N HIS A 78 2.07 -10.58 -14.12
CA HIS A 78 1.08 -11.08 -13.16
C HIS A 78 1.09 -10.28 -11.85
N ALA A 79 2.27 -9.90 -11.36
CA ALA A 79 2.42 -9.08 -10.16
C ALA A 79 1.75 -7.71 -10.32
N SER A 80 1.93 -7.07 -11.48
CA SER A 80 1.27 -5.80 -11.79
C SER A 80 -0.25 -5.93 -11.82
N GLN A 81 -0.77 -6.92 -12.55
CA GLN A 81 -2.21 -7.17 -12.64
C GLN A 81 -2.83 -7.49 -11.27
N LEU A 82 -2.17 -8.34 -10.48
CA LEU A 82 -2.63 -8.68 -9.14
C LEU A 82 -2.60 -7.49 -8.19
N ALA A 83 -1.54 -6.65 -8.25
CA ALA A 83 -1.46 -5.43 -7.46
C ALA A 83 -2.62 -4.46 -7.76
N HIS A 84 -2.95 -4.27 -9.05
CA HIS A 84 -4.12 -3.48 -9.44
C HIS A 84 -5.42 -4.05 -8.88
N LYS A 85 -5.63 -5.37 -8.98
CA LYS A 85 -6.83 -6.03 -8.43
C LYS A 85 -6.95 -5.84 -6.92
N LEU A 86 -5.86 -6.05 -6.17
CA LEU A 86 -5.83 -5.91 -4.72
C LEU A 86 -6.11 -4.47 -4.27
N VAL A 87 -5.49 -3.49 -4.92
CA VAL A 87 -5.71 -2.08 -4.61
C VAL A 87 -7.16 -1.67 -4.89
N ASN A 88 -7.73 -2.10 -6.02
CA ASN A 88 -9.12 -1.81 -6.37
C ASN A 88 -10.11 -2.51 -5.41
N ALA A 89 -9.82 -3.73 -4.98
CA ALA A 89 -10.62 -4.46 -4.00
C ALA A 89 -10.72 -3.69 -2.67
N VAL A 90 -9.60 -3.13 -2.21
CA VAL A 90 -9.58 -2.34 -0.97
C VAL A 90 -10.17 -0.93 -1.17
N ALA A 91 -10.03 -0.33 -2.35
CA ALA A 91 -10.62 0.99 -2.65
C ALA A 91 -12.17 0.96 -2.71
N SER A 92 -12.75 -0.16 -3.14
CA SER A 92 -14.20 -0.36 -3.28
C SER A 92 -14.91 -0.85 -2.02
N LEU A 93 -14.15 -1.13 -0.95
CA LEU A 93 -14.63 -1.51 0.39
C LEU A 93 -14.69 -0.29 1.31
#